data_AF-A0A0U3TFG4-F1
#
_entry.id   AF-A0A0U3TFG4-F1
#
_cell.length_a   1.000
_cell.length_b   1.000
_cell.length_c   1.000
_cell.angle_alpha   90.00
_cell.angle_beta   90.00
_cell.angle_gamma   90.00
#
_symmetry.space_group_name_H-M   'P 1'
#
loop_
_entity.id
_entity.type
_entity.pdbx_description
1 polymer ?
#
loop_
_entity_poly.entity_id
_entity_poly.type
_entity_poly.pdbx_seq_one_letter_code
_entity_poly.pdbx_strand_id
1 'polypeptide(L)'
;MRPGDLGGAGGRAPAADATLGEATALVLQHCDRQAQGPETDATVVAAVVGVERVAGILGTTDADTLRLAVLEALEHDVDDAPGEVARVVLELVRTIGLALPRRSSAWPADATVLNPETGGHKIATDLSMLRAAIRAARTSYEGLPYYRDRYGDRGARFSVSDSSWIVHLVAAPEAVAVQQVFWLADMLATRGMPTWLMELHLDTMAEELMSSDLPTGALPHAVAALAARRRPHVPDVALERAETLVAERVDAPPTTPVGRLLAAAAADVRSGASRSSAPLVDWVADPVRTSAEDAAVLRGLHDHLSRHGTTR
;
A
#
# COMPACT_ATOMS: atom_id res chain seq x y z
N MET A 1 -43.65 3.86 43.87
CA MET A 1 -42.77 2.74 43.46
C MET A 1 -43.17 2.28 42.06
N ARG A 2 -42.61 2.90 41.02
CA ARG A 2 -41.88 2.26 39.90
C ARG A 2 -41.32 3.36 38.97
N PRO A 3 -40.16 3.11 38.35
CA PRO A 3 -39.32 4.07 37.62
C PRO A 3 -39.85 4.23 36.18
N GLY A 4 -39.56 5.29 35.43
CA GLY A 4 -38.34 6.08 35.36
C GLY A 4 -37.91 6.05 33.89
N ASP A 5 -38.26 7.10 33.17
CA ASP A 5 -37.67 7.48 31.89
C ASP A 5 -36.14 7.48 32.01
N LEU A 6 -35.44 6.79 31.11
CA LEU A 6 -34.13 7.21 30.63
C LEU A 6 -33.97 6.77 29.18
N GLY A 7 -34.19 7.73 28.28
CA GLY A 7 -33.67 7.65 26.93
C GLY A 7 -32.15 7.49 26.98
N GLY A 8 -31.65 6.48 26.29
CA GLY A 8 -30.23 6.26 26.11
C GLY A 8 -29.64 7.32 25.19
N ALA A 9 -29.25 8.46 25.73
CA ALA A 9 -28.22 9.29 25.12
C ALA A 9 -26.90 8.56 25.32
N GLY A 10 -26.41 7.90 24.26
CA GLY A 10 -25.09 7.26 24.21
C GLY A 10 -23.98 8.30 24.21
N GLY A 11 -23.78 9.00 25.33
CA GLY A 11 -22.65 9.91 25.50
C GLY A 11 -21.34 9.11 25.51
N ARG A 12 -20.46 9.38 24.54
CA ARG A 12 -19.07 8.91 24.58
C ARG A 12 -18.41 9.45 25.86
N ALA A 13 -17.52 8.66 26.46
CA ALA A 13 -16.85 9.05 27.70
C ALA A 13 -15.97 10.30 27.47
N PRO A 14 -15.90 11.26 28.41
CA PRO A 14 -15.22 12.55 28.21
C PRO A 14 -13.72 12.43 27.87
N ALA A 15 -13.05 11.35 28.28
CA ALA A 15 -11.66 11.07 27.90
C ALA A 15 -11.51 10.64 26.43
N ALA A 16 -12.49 9.92 25.89
CA ALA A 16 -12.53 9.54 24.48
C ALA A 16 -12.78 10.77 23.60
N ASP A 17 -13.64 11.68 24.03
CA ASP A 17 -13.92 12.94 23.32
C ASP A 17 -12.71 13.88 23.32
N ALA A 18 -11.97 13.97 24.43
CA ALA A 18 -10.72 14.75 24.49
C ALA A 18 -9.63 14.19 23.55
N THR A 19 -9.48 12.86 23.51
CA THR A 19 -8.54 12.18 22.62
C THR A 19 -8.88 12.42 21.15
N LEU A 20 -10.18 12.37 20.81
CA LEU A 20 -10.67 12.65 19.47
C LEU A 20 -10.41 14.12 19.07
N GLY A 21 -10.64 15.05 19.98
CA GLY A 21 -10.36 16.48 19.76
C GLY A 21 -8.88 16.76 19.51
N GLU A 22 -7.98 16.14 20.27
CA GLU A 22 -6.53 16.29 20.06
C GLU A 22 -6.08 15.64 18.74
N ALA A 23 -6.58 14.46 18.41
CA ALA A 23 -6.29 13.80 17.13
C ALA A 23 -6.73 14.64 15.93
N THR A 24 -7.93 15.20 15.97
CA THR A 24 -8.45 16.12 14.94
C THR A 24 -7.57 17.37 14.82
N ALA A 25 -7.19 17.99 15.94
CA ALA A 25 -6.34 19.17 15.93
C ALA A 25 -4.98 18.90 15.26
N LEU A 26 -4.37 17.74 15.53
CA LEU A 26 -3.13 17.30 14.88
C LEU A 26 -3.29 17.16 13.36
N VAL A 27 -4.37 16.53 12.89
CA VAL A 27 -4.62 16.41 11.44
C VAL A 27 -4.75 17.80 10.80
N LEU A 28 -5.57 18.69 11.37
CA LEU A 28 -5.80 20.04 10.84
C LEU A 28 -4.54 20.91 10.85
N GLN A 29 -3.66 20.73 11.85
CA GLN A 29 -2.37 21.41 11.95
C GLN A 29 -1.46 21.06 10.76
N HIS A 30 -1.52 19.81 10.27
CA HIS A 30 -0.64 19.34 9.21
C HIS A 30 -1.21 19.44 7.79
N CYS A 31 -2.42 19.97 7.61
CA CYS A 31 -3.02 20.22 6.30
C CYS A 31 -2.25 21.21 5.42
N ASP A 32 -1.40 22.07 5.98
CA ASP A 32 -0.54 22.98 5.20
C ASP A 32 0.63 22.27 4.49
N ARG A 33 0.88 21.01 4.86
CA ARG A 33 1.95 20.15 4.34
C ARG A 33 3.36 20.74 4.49
N GLN A 34 3.58 21.68 5.43
CA GLN A 34 4.87 22.35 5.61
C GLN A 34 5.83 21.59 6.55
N ALA A 35 5.34 20.64 7.34
CA ALA A 35 6.19 19.83 8.23
C ALA A 35 7.14 18.93 7.43
N GLN A 36 8.43 18.99 7.76
CA GLN A 36 9.54 18.34 7.06
C GLN A 36 10.62 17.86 8.05
N GLY A 37 11.50 16.96 7.58
CA GLY A 37 12.65 16.48 8.34
C GLY A 37 12.32 15.38 9.35
N PRO A 38 13.31 14.98 10.19
CA PRO A 38 13.14 13.90 11.15
C PRO A 38 12.13 14.25 12.26
N GLU A 39 11.19 13.34 12.51
CA GLU A 39 10.20 13.43 13.59
C GLU A 39 10.32 12.25 14.56
N THR A 40 10.05 12.47 15.83
CA THR A 40 10.04 11.42 16.87
C THR A 40 8.65 11.13 17.40
N ASP A 41 7.73 12.09 17.25
CA ASP A 41 6.34 11.95 17.63
C ASP A 41 5.56 11.12 16.60
N ALA A 42 5.25 9.88 16.98
CA ALA A 42 4.50 8.95 16.13
C ALA A 42 3.12 9.49 15.70
N THR A 43 2.50 10.36 16.51
CA THR A 43 1.20 10.98 16.19
C THR A 43 1.32 12.04 15.10
N VAL A 44 2.43 12.79 15.08
CA VAL A 44 2.77 13.74 14.01
C VAL A 44 3.09 12.98 12.72
N VAL A 45 3.87 11.89 12.81
CA VAL A 45 4.16 11.00 11.66
C VAL A 45 2.86 10.48 11.04
N ALA A 46 1.93 9.98 11.85
CA ALA A 46 0.63 9.51 11.38
C ALA A 46 -0.21 10.63 10.75
N ALA A 47 -0.26 11.81 11.37
CA ALA A 47 -0.98 12.96 10.82
C ALA A 47 -0.43 13.38 9.45
N VAL A 48 0.89 13.47 9.30
CA VAL A 48 1.54 13.83 8.03
C VAL A 48 1.27 12.80 6.94
N VAL A 49 1.42 11.51 7.24
CA VAL A 49 1.12 10.41 6.30
C VAL A 49 -0.36 10.43 5.90
N GLY A 50 -1.26 10.59 6.87
CA GLY A 50 -2.69 10.63 6.64
C GLY A 50 -3.13 11.82 5.78
N VAL A 51 -2.62 13.02 6.06
CA VAL A 51 -2.89 14.21 5.23
C VAL A 51 -2.35 14.02 3.82
N GLU A 52 -1.19 13.39 3.64
CA GLU A 52 -0.66 13.12 2.29
C GLU A 52 -1.57 12.14 1.52
N ARG A 53 -2.18 11.15 2.20
CA ARG A 53 -3.18 10.26 1.58
C ARG A 53 -4.42 11.04 1.12
N VAL A 54 -4.95 11.92 1.97
CA VAL A 54 -6.12 12.76 1.65
C VAL A 54 -5.82 13.70 0.48
N ALA A 55 -4.65 14.35 0.49
CA ALA A 55 -4.16 15.18 -0.61
C ALA A 55 -4.05 14.41 -1.92
N GLY A 56 -3.59 13.16 -1.82
CA GLY A 56 -3.65 12.20 -2.92
C GLY A 56 -5.07 12.09 -3.46
N ILE A 57 -5.99 11.52 -2.67
CA ILE A 57 -7.37 11.21 -3.12
C ILE A 57 -8.06 12.43 -3.76
N LEU A 58 -7.86 13.62 -3.20
CA LEU A 58 -8.44 14.87 -3.71
C LEU A 58 -7.71 15.45 -4.93
N GLY A 59 -6.48 15.02 -5.22
CA GLY A 59 -5.66 15.57 -6.30
C GLY A 59 -5.23 17.02 -6.06
N THR A 60 -5.10 17.43 -4.80
CA THR A 60 -4.81 18.82 -4.42
C THR A 60 -3.79 18.90 -3.28
N THR A 61 -3.02 19.98 -3.29
CA THR A 61 -2.11 20.35 -2.21
C THR A 61 -2.54 21.61 -1.48
N ASP A 62 -3.69 22.16 -1.83
CA ASP A 62 -4.23 23.39 -1.24
C ASP A 62 -4.68 23.16 0.19
N ALA A 63 -4.11 23.93 1.12
CA ALA A 63 -4.28 23.71 2.55
C ALA A 63 -5.73 23.92 3.01
N ASP A 64 -6.43 24.88 2.42
CA ASP A 64 -7.82 25.20 2.79
C ASP A 64 -8.78 24.12 2.29
N THR A 65 -8.57 23.62 1.07
CA THR A 65 -9.30 22.46 0.53
C THR A 65 -9.11 21.22 1.41
N LEU A 66 -7.88 20.96 1.85
CA LEU A 66 -7.58 19.82 2.73
C LEU A 66 -8.25 19.96 4.10
N ARG A 67 -8.20 21.16 4.70
CA ARG A 67 -8.88 21.44 5.98
C ARG A 67 -10.39 21.28 5.86
N LEU A 68 -10.99 21.81 4.80
CA LEU A 68 -12.42 21.68 4.56
C LEU A 68 -12.82 20.21 4.43
N ALA A 69 -12.10 19.43 3.63
CA ALA A 69 -12.38 18.01 3.46
C ALA A 69 -12.25 17.21 4.77
N VAL A 70 -11.27 17.55 5.63
CA VAL A 70 -11.14 16.94 6.96
C VAL A 70 -12.33 17.29 7.85
N LEU A 71 -12.75 18.56 7.87
CA LEU A 71 -13.88 19.00 8.68
C LEU A 71 -15.19 18.36 8.22
N GLU A 72 -15.47 18.35 6.92
CA GLU A 72 -16.65 17.71 6.32
C GLU A 72 -16.67 16.21 6.64
N ALA A 73 -15.54 15.51 6.51
CA ALA A 73 -15.46 14.09 6.86
C ALA A 73 -15.80 13.79 8.33
N LEU A 74 -15.46 14.71 9.25
CA LEU A 74 -15.70 14.56 10.68
C LEU A 74 -17.15 14.83 11.10
N GLU A 75 -17.99 15.33 10.19
CA GLU A 75 -19.45 15.42 10.41
C GLU A 75 -20.14 14.05 10.30
N HIS A 76 -19.44 13.03 9.80
CA HIS A 76 -19.96 11.68 9.60
C HIS A 76 -19.45 10.69 10.64
N ASP A 77 -20.27 9.66 10.90
CA ASP A 77 -19.82 8.47 11.62
C ASP A 77 -19.01 7.54 10.71
N VAL A 78 -18.11 6.76 11.32
CA VAL A 78 -17.20 5.84 10.58
C VAL A 78 -17.97 4.82 9.74
N ASP A 79 -19.13 4.39 10.21
CA ASP A 79 -19.93 3.36 9.55
C ASP A 79 -20.78 3.92 8.40
N ASP A 80 -20.96 5.25 8.34
CA ASP A 80 -21.79 5.97 7.34
C ASP A 80 -20.98 6.95 6.48
N ALA A 81 -19.65 6.83 6.49
CA ALA A 81 -18.73 7.76 5.85
C ALA A 81 -18.91 7.80 4.32
N PRO A 82 -19.23 8.96 3.73
CA PRO A 82 -19.42 9.06 2.28
C PRO A 82 -18.07 9.09 1.55
N GLY A 83 -17.85 8.10 0.69
CA GLY A 83 -16.70 8.08 -0.23
C GLY A 83 -15.37 7.75 0.45
N GLU A 84 -14.28 7.90 -0.30
CA GLU A 84 -12.95 7.47 0.14
C GLU A 84 -12.30 8.46 1.12
N VAL A 85 -12.45 9.77 0.89
CA VAL A 85 -11.87 10.81 1.74
C VAL A 85 -12.38 10.70 3.18
N ALA A 86 -13.70 10.61 3.37
CA ALA A 86 -14.28 10.53 4.71
C ALA A 86 -13.79 9.30 5.48
N ARG A 87 -13.75 8.14 4.81
CA ARG A 87 -13.24 6.90 5.40
C ARG A 87 -11.78 7.03 5.84
N VAL A 88 -10.93 7.62 5.01
CA VAL A 88 -9.51 7.82 5.33
C VAL A 88 -9.31 8.80 6.49
N VAL A 89 -10.06 9.92 6.53
CA VAL A 89 -9.97 10.89 7.63
C VAL A 89 -10.43 10.27 8.95
N LEU A 90 -11.54 9.55 8.95
CA LEU A 90 -12.07 8.92 10.15
C LEU A 90 -11.16 7.79 10.66
N GLU A 91 -10.56 7.01 9.76
CA GLU A 91 -9.53 6.03 10.11
C GLU A 91 -8.28 6.71 10.69
N LEU A 92 -7.82 7.79 10.07
CA LEU A 92 -6.66 8.55 10.51
C LEU A 92 -6.84 9.08 11.93
N VAL A 93 -7.94 9.78 12.20
CA VAL A 93 -8.24 10.35 13.51
C VAL A 93 -8.36 9.25 14.57
N ARG A 94 -9.01 8.12 14.24
CA ARG A 94 -9.07 6.95 15.14
C ARG A 94 -7.67 6.42 15.45
N THR A 95 -6.82 6.26 14.44
CA THR A 95 -5.48 5.69 14.59
C THR A 95 -4.57 6.61 15.42
N ILE A 96 -4.60 7.92 15.17
CA ILE A 96 -3.90 8.92 16.00
C ILE A 96 -4.42 8.86 17.44
N GLY A 97 -5.74 8.80 17.63
CA GLY A 97 -6.34 8.71 18.97
C GLY A 97 -5.85 7.50 19.77
N LEU A 98 -5.68 6.35 19.13
CA LEU A 98 -5.10 5.15 19.76
C LEU A 98 -3.61 5.29 20.08
N ALA A 99 -2.90 6.17 19.38
CA ALA A 99 -1.47 6.42 19.56
C ALA A 99 -1.16 7.52 20.58
N LEU A 100 -2.08 8.47 20.82
CA LEU A 100 -1.88 9.58 21.76
C LEU A 100 -1.41 9.16 23.17
N PRO A 101 -1.95 8.08 23.80
CA PRO A 101 -1.47 7.64 25.10
C PRO A 101 0.01 7.19 25.12
N ARG A 102 0.58 6.87 23.95
CA ARG A 102 1.97 6.40 23.77
C ARG A 102 2.96 7.54 23.49
N ARG A 103 2.46 8.76 23.28
CA ARG A 103 3.26 9.94 22.94
C ARG A 103 4.34 10.26 23.97
N SER A 104 4.07 9.98 25.25
CA SER A 104 5.00 10.24 26.36
C SER A 104 6.02 9.13 26.62
N SER A 105 5.91 7.96 25.97
CA SER A 105 6.68 6.77 26.36
C SER A 105 8.00 6.58 25.62
N ALA A 106 8.55 7.62 24.96
CA ALA A 106 9.75 7.54 24.12
C ALA A 106 9.71 6.39 23.08
N TRP A 107 8.49 5.96 22.71
CA TRP A 107 8.31 4.83 21.82
C TRP A 107 8.52 5.33 20.38
N PRO A 108 9.48 4.75 19.63
CA PRO A 108 9.72 5.21 18.27
C PRO A 108 8.50 4.88 17.41
N ALA A 109 8.23 5.75 16.43
CA ALA A 109 7.18 5.49 15.45
C ALA A 109 7.44 4.14 14.75
N ASP A 110 6.41 3.30 14.76
CA ASP A 110 6.40 2.01 14.07
C ASP A 110 5.17 1.94 13.15
N ALA A 111 5.13 0.91 12.31
CA ALA A 111 4.07 0.78 11.32
C ALA A 111 2.65 0.65 11.92
N THR A 112 2.49 0.28 13.20
CA THR A 112 1.17 0.21 13.85
C THR A 112 0.51 1.57 14.02
N VAL A 113 1.29 2.66 14.01
CA VAL A 113 0.76 4.03 14.03
C VAL A 113 0.15 4.46 12.70
N LEU A 114 0.46 3.74 11.62
CA LEU A 114 -0.10 3.98 10.28
C LEU A 114 -1.16 2.95 9.90
N ASN A 115 -0.99 1.72 10.37
CA ASN A 115 -1.89 0.60 10.10
C ASN A 115 -1.93 -0.34 11.32
N PRO A 116 -2.96 -0.27 12.18
CA PRO A 116 -3.06 -1.14 13.36
C PRO A 116 -3.11 -2.65 13.06
N GLU A 117 -3.36 -3.06 11.81
CA GLU A 117 -3.38 -4.47 11.40
C GLU A 117 -1.99 -5.04 11.09
N THR A 118 -0.95 -4.21 11.10
CA THR A 118 0.43 -4.64 10.83
C THR A 118 1.23 -4.96 12.11
N GLY A 119 2.42 -5.54 11.96
CA GLY A 119 3.35 -5.70 13.08
C GLY A 119 4.14 -4.42 13.38
N GLY A 120 4.61 -4.25 14.62
CA GLY A 120 5.40 -3.07 15.06
C GLY A 120 6.84 -3.01 14.52
N HIS A 121 6.99 -2.98 13.21
CA HIS A 121 8.27 -2.80 12.53
C HIS A 121 8.59 -1.31 12.36
N LYS A 122 9.88 -0.99 12.35
CA LYS A 122 10.37 0.39 12.23
C LYS A 122 9.96 0.99 10.88
N ILE A 123 9.52 2.23 10.88
CA ILE A 123 9.27 3.00 9.66
C ILE A 123 10.27 4.15 9.55
N ALA A 124 10.34 4.78 8.38
CA ALA A 124 11.01 6.06 8.27
C ALA A 124 10.30 7.11 9.13
N THR A 125 11.06 8.09 9.59
CA THR A 125 10.54 9.19 10.38
C THR A 125 10.88 10.56 9.80
N ASP A 126 11.62 10.59 8.69
CA ASP A 126 11.76 11.81 7.91
C ASP A 126 10.45 12.08 7.15
N LEU A 127 9.80 13.19 7.48
CA LEU A 127 8.47 13.53 6.98
C LEU A 127 8.47 13.78 5.46
N SER A 128 9.57 14.29 4.90
CA SER A 128 9.69 14.52 3.46
C SER A 128 9.80 13.20 2.71
N MET A 129 10.63 12.28 3.23
CA MET A 129 10.76 10.91 2.70
C MET A 129 9.44 10.14 2.76
N LEU A 130 8.72 10.25 3.88
CA LEU A 130 7.40 9.62 4.03
C LEU A 130 6.40 10.14 3.00
N ARG A 131 6.31 11.46 2.78
CA ARG A 131 5.39 12.00 1.76
C ARG A 131 5.67 11.45 0.36
N ALA A 132 6.95 11.37 -0.03
CA ALA A 132 7.34 10.77 -1.31
C ALA A 132 6.95 9.28 -1.38
N ALA A 133 7.18 8.52 -0.30
CA ALA A 133 6.79 7.12 -0.22
C ALA A 133 5.26 6.92 -0.32
N ILE A 134 4.46 7.80 0.29
CA ILE A 134 2.99 7.72 0.21
C ILE A 134 2.49 8.03 -1.21
N ARG A 135 3.08 9.01 -1.89
CA ARG A 135 2.77 9.26 -3.30
C ARG A 135 3.12 8.06 -4.17
N ALA A 136 4.30 7.44 -3.94
CA ALA A 136 4.68 6.23 -4.65
C ALA A 136 3.73 5.06 -4.39
N ALA A 137 3.32 4.86 -3.13
CA ALA A 137 2.33 3.85 -2.75
C ALA A 137 1.03 4.03 -3.54
N ARG A 138 0.54 5.28 -3.60
CA ARG A 138 -0.68 5.63 -4.32
C ARG A 138 -0.52 5.42 -5.82
N THR A 139 0.52 5.99 -6.44
CA THR A 139 0.78 5.86 -7.88
C THR A 139 0.87 4.39 -8.29
N SER A 140 1.57 3.57 -7.50
CA SER A 140 1.67 2.13 -7.73
C SER A 140 0.31 1.41 -7.58
N TYR A 141 -0.47 1.78 -6.56
CA TYR A 141 -1.77 1.16 -6.30
C TYR A 141 -2.83 1.53 -7.36
N GLU A 142 -2.84 2.79 -7.80
CA GLU A 142 -3.76 3.29 -8.84
C GLU A 142 -3.35 2.84 -10.25
N GLY A 143 -2.05 2.69 -10.51
CA GLY A 143 -1.52 2.28 -11.81
C GLY A 143 -1.79 0.82 -12.19
N LEU A 144 -2.18 -0.02 -11.22
CA LEU A 144 -2.41 -1.46 -11.42
C LEU A 144 -3.75 -1.88 -10.80
N PRO A 145 -4.83 -2.02 -11.61
CA PRO A 145 -6.15 -2.44 -11.14
C PRO A 145 -6.16 -3.67 -10.24
N TYR A 146 -5.23 -4.59 -10.48
CA TYR A 146 -5.02 -5.80 -9.67
C TYR A 146 -5.00 -5.56 -8.16
N TYR A 147 -4.37 -4.49 -7.69
CA TYR A 147 -4.33 -4.22 -6.25
C TYR A 147 -5.72 -3.98 -5.68
N ARG A 148 -6.53 -3.17 -6.38
CA ARG A 148 -7.91 -2.88 -5.99
C ARG A 148 -8.79 -4.11 -6.11
N ASP A 149 -8.72 -4.81 -7.25
CA ASP A 149 -9.58 -5.95 -7.55
C ASP A 149 -9.36 -7.11 -6.56
N ARG A 150 -8.12 -7.32 -6.12
CA ARG A 150 -7.76 -8.42 -5.23
C ARG A 150 -7.77 -8.05 -3.75
N TYR A 151 -7.19 -6.92 -3.39
CA TYR A 151 -6.90 -6.58 -2.00
C TYR A 151 -7.77 -5.45 -1.44
N GLY A 152 -8.44 -4.68 -2.31
CA GLY A 152 -9.33 -3.58 -1.94
C GLY A 152 -8.70 -2.60 -0.97
N ASP A 153 -9.54 -1.92 -0.17
CA ASP A 153 -9.09 -0.90 0.79
C ASP A 153 -8.06 -1.43 1.80
N ARG A 154 -8.11 -2.74 2.11
CA ARG A 154 -7.10 -3.38 2.97
C ARG A 154 -5.72 -3.33 2.30
N GLY A 155 -5.63 -3.63 1.01
CA GLY A 155 -4.38 -3.52 0.24
C GLY A 155 -3.81 -2.10 0.25
N ALA A 156 -4.66 -1.08 0.13
CA ALA A 156 -4.23 0.32 0.19
C ALA A 156 -3.58 0.68 1.53
N ARG A 157 -4.15 0.19 2.65
CA ARG A 157 -3.60 0.42 4.00
C ARG A 157 -2.26 -0.27 4.22
N PHE A 158 -2.11 -1.50 3.77
CA PHE A 158 -0.82 -2.19 3.81
C PHE A 158 0.24 -1.52 2.92
N SER A 159 -0.16 -1.02 1.75
CA SER A 159 0.76 -0.29 0.86
C SER A 159 1.35 0.95 1.53
N VAL A 160 0.58 1.66 2.37
CA VAL A 160 1.06 2.82 3.15
C VAL A 160 2.10 2.40 4.18
N SER A 161 1.83 1.36 4.98
CA SER A 161 2.77 0.89 5.99
C SER A 161 4.04 0.30 5.37
N ASP A 162 3.89 -0.50 4.32
CA ASP A 162 5.01 -1.15 3.64
C ASP A 162 5.89 -0.10 2.96
N SER A 163 5.32 0.92 2.31
CA SER A 163 6.10 2.01 1.70
C SER A 163 6.84 2.84 2.74
N SER A 164 6.23 3.06 3.90
CA SER A 164 6.86 3.77 5.03
C SER A 164 8.02 2.98 5.64
N TRP A 165 7.96 1.64 5.59
CA TRP A 165 9.08 0.76 5.94
C TRP A 165 10.14 0.70 4.83
N ILE A 166 9.75 0.58 3.55
CA ILE A 166 10.69 0.51 2.43
C ILE A 166 11.55 1.78 2.37
N VAL A 167 10.95 2.96 2.52
CA VAL A 167 11.71 4.23 2.44
C VAL A 167 12.71 4.39 3.59
N HIS A 168 12.53 3.67 4.71
CA HIS A 168 13.55 3.58 5.76
C HIS A 168 14.85 2.94 5.27
N LEU A 169 14.78 2.07 4.26
CA LEU A 169 15.93 1.36 3.70
C LEU A 169 16.82 2.26 2.83
N VAL A 170 16.39 3.47 2.47
CA VAL A 170 17.20 4.43 1.71
C VAL A 170 18.55 4.68 2.37
N ALA A 171 18.58 4.79 3.71
CA ALA A 171 19.79 5.03 4.48
C ALA A 171 20.53 3.74 4.91
N ALA A 172 20.00 2.56 4.56
CA ALA A 172 20.62 1.29 4.92
C ALA A 172 21.80 0.96 3.99
N PRO A 173 22.77 0.13 4.44
CA PRO A 173 23.76 -0.44 3.54
C PRO A 173 23.10 -1.22 2.42
N GLU A 174 23.62 -1.11 1.19
CA GLU A 174 23.05 -1.71 -0.02
C GLU A 174 22.66 -3.19 0.18
N ALA A 175 23.60 -4.02 0.65
CA ALA A 175 23.36 -5.44 0.86
C ALA A 175 22.21 -5.72 1.85
N VAL A 176 22.05 -4.85 2.86
CA VAL A 176 20.95 -4.96 3.84
C VAL A 176 19.63 -4.59 3.17
N ALA A 177 19.58 -3.48 2.44
CA ALA A 177 18.37 -3.05 1.74
C ALA A 177 17.89 -4.11 0.74
N VAL A 178 18.81 -4.65 -0.08
CA VAL A 178 18.51 -5.73 -1.03
C VAL A 178 17.95 -6.97 -0.31
N GLN A 179 18.58 -7.40 0.79
CA GLN A 179 18.12 -8.55 1.55
C GLN A 179 16.72 -8.34 2.15
N GLN A 180 16.46 -7.14 2.71
CA GLN A 180 15.15 -6.81 3.27
C GLN A 180 14.07 -6.76 2.19
N VAL A 181 14.36 -6.15 1.03
CA VAL A 181 13.44 -6.12 -0.10
C VAL A 181 13.13 -7.53 -0.63
N PHE A 182 14.14 -8.39 -0.77
CA PHE A 182 13.92 -9.79 -1.14
C PHE A 182 13.01 -10.50 -0.16
N TRP A 183 13.26 -10.35 1.14
CA TRP A 183 12.40 -10.96 2.16
C TRP A 183 10.94 -10.52 2.01
N LEU A 184 10.68 -9.21 1.85
CA LEU A 184 9.31 -8.71 1.68
C LEU A 184 8.69 -9.20 0.37
N ALA A 185 9.43 -9.10 -0.74
CA ALA A 185 8.94 -9.52 -2.06
C ALA A 185 8.59 -11.01 -2.09
N ASP A 186 9.43 -11.86 -1.51
CA ASP A 186 9.20 -13.31 -1.42
C ASP A 186 7.98 -13.61 -0.54
N MET A 187 7.86 -12.91 0.60
CA MET A 187 6.72 -13.03 1.50
C MET A 187 5.40 -12.64 0.82
N LEU A 188 5.40 -11.60 -0.01
CA LEU A 188 4.24 -11.15 -0.78
C LEU A 188 3.95 -12.06 -1.98
N ALA A 189 4.96 -12.63 -2.63
CA ALA A 189 4.81 -13.61 -3.71
C ALA A 189 4.04 -14.84 -3.24
N THR A 190 4.29 -15.33 -2.02
CA THR A 190 3.49 -16.43 -1.43
C THR A 190 2.02 -16.08 -1.19
N ARG A 191 1.65 -14.79 -1.23
CA ARG A 191 0.27 -14.29 -1.11
C ARG A 191 -0.31 -13.86 -2.46
N GLY A 192 0.37 -14.23 -3.55
CA GLY A 192 -0.04 -13.94 -4.91
C GLY A 192 0.32 -12.56 -5.42
N MET A 193 1.24 -11.82 -4.79
CA MET A 193 1.79 -10.57 -5.36
C MET A 193 3.16 -10.87 -5.98
N PRO A 194 3.26 -11.06 -7.31
CA PRO A 194 4.53 -11.44 -7.91
C PRO A 194 5.63 -10.41 -7.69
N THR A 195 6.90 -10.80 -7.61
CA THR A 195 7.97 -9.84 -7.22
C THR A 195 8.20 -8.72 -8.23
N TRP A 196 7.71 -8.89 -9.46
CA TRP A 196 7.61 -7.82 -10.46
C TRP A 196 6.81 -6.60 -9.97
N LEU A 197 5.78 -6.81 -9.15
CA LEU A 197 5.03 -5.71 -8.54
C LEU A 197 5.89 -4.88 -7.57
N MET A 198 6.80 -5.55 -6.84
CA MET A 198 7.77 -4.86 -6.00
C MET A 198 8.81 -4.11 -6.84
N GLU A 199 9.26 -4.68 -7.97
CA GLU A 199 10.13 -3.96 -8.92
C GLU A 199 9.50 -2.63 -9.34
N LEU A 200 8.26 -2.66 -9.81
CA LEU A 200 7.53 -1.47 -10.24
C LEU A 200 7.35 -0.45 -9.12
N HIS A 201 6.94 -0.91 -7.93
CA HIS A 201 6.72 -0.02 -6.79
C HIS A 201 8.01 0.69 -6.35
N LEU A 202 9.14 -0.02 -6.34
CA LEU A 202 10.44 0.56 -5.98
C LEU A 202 10.95 1.54 -7.04
N ASP A 203 10.72 1.26 -8.32
CA ASP A 203 11.02 2.22 -9.40
C ASP A 203 10.18 3.50 -9.23
N THR A 204 8.87 3.37 -9.02
CA THR A 204 7.99 4.51 -8.73
C THR A 204 8.44 5.28 -7.50
N MET A 205 8.89 4.59 -6.44
CA MET A 205 9.41 5.25 -5.24
C MET A 205 10.71 6.01 -5.50
N ALA A 206 11.62 5.44 -6.28
CA ALA A 206 12.85 6.12 -6.65
C ALA A 206 12.55 7.40 -7.47
N GLU A 207 11.61 7.33 -8.41
CA GLU A 207 11.15 8.49 -9.20
C GLU A 207 10.54 9.58 -8.33
N GLU A 208 9.67 9.22 -7.38
CA GLU A 208 9.04 10.17 -6.43
C GLU A 208 10.05 10.83 -5.49
N LEU A 209 11.08 10.09 -5.06
CA LEU A 209 12.17 10.65 -4.26
C LEU A 209 12.99 11.62 -5.11
N MET A 210 13.37 11.24 -6.33
CA MET A 210 14.13 12.10 -7.24
C MET A 210 13.38 13.37 -7.61
N SER A 211 12.09 13.29 -7.91
CA SER A 211 11.26 14.45 -8.25
C SER A 211 11.08 15.42 -7.08
N SER A 212 11.36 14.96 -5.86
CA SER A 212 11.30 15.75 -4.63
C SER A 212 12.67 16.22 -4.14
N ASP A 213 13.73 16.08 -4.95
CA ASP A 213 15.12 16.35 -4.56
C ASP A 213 15.58 15.58 -3.31
N LEU A 214 15.04 14.36 -3.11
CA LEU A 214 15.36 13.48 -1.99
C LEU A 214 16.31 12.34 -2.44
N PRO A 215 17.15 11.82 -1.53
CA PRO A 215 18.06 10.73 -1.86
C PRO A 215 17.30 9.42 -2.11
N THR A 216 17.67 8.71 -3.19
CA THR A 216 17.15 7.36 -3.48
C THR A 216 17.92 6.25 -2.76
N GLY A 217 19.18 6.53 -2.37
CA GLY A 217 20.02 5.65 -1.58
C GLY A 217 20.12 4.23 -2.15
N ALA A 218 19.81 3.23 -1.32
CA ALA A 218 19.93 1.83 -1.72
C ALA A 218 18.78 1.29 -2.61
N LEU A 219 17.69 2.05 -2.82
CA LEU A 219 16.52 1.54 -3.56
C LEU A 219 16.82 1.12 -5.01
N PRO A 220 17.59 1.89 -5.82
CA PRO A 220 17.90 1.46 -7.19
C PRO A 220 18.67 0.13 -7.26
N HIS A 221 19.47 -0.18 -6.23
CA HIS A 221 20.18 -1.45 -6.14
C HIS A 221 19.22 -2.61 -5.84
N ALA A 222 18.21 -2.37 -5.00
CA ALA A 222 17.17 -3.35 -4.72
C ALA A 222 16.29 -3.65 -5.95
N VAL A 223 15.92 -2.62 -6.73
CA VAL A 223 15.26 -2.81 -8.04
C VAL A 223 16.12 -3.67 -8.95
N ALA A 224 17.38 -3.28 -9.15
CA ALA A 224 18.30 -3.98 -10.04
C ALA A 224 18.46 -5.45 -9.64
N ALA A 225 18.55 -5.73 -8.33
CA ALA A 225 18.65 -7.08 -7.78
C ALA A 225 17.39 -7.92 -8.06
N LEU A 226 16.19 -7.36 -7.86
CA LEU A 226 14.93 -8.06 -8.18
C LEU A 226 14.83 -8.36 -9.68
N ALA A 227 15.09 -7.37 -10.53
CA ALA A 227 15.03 -7.55 -11.97
C ALA A 227 16.09 -8.55 -12.47
N ALA A 228 17.30 -8.54 -11.90
CA ALA A 228 18.36 -9.51 -12.20
C ALA A 228 17.97 -10.94 -11.77
N ARG A 229 17.16 -11.08 -10.72
CA ARG A 229 16.60 -12.38 -10.29
C ARG A 229 15.49 -12.87 -11.23
N ARG A 230 14.60 -11.99 -11.70
CA ARG A 230 13.45 -12.35 -12.55
C ARG A 230 13.82 -12.60 -14.02
N ARG A 231 14.56 -11.68 -14.64
CA ARG A 231 14.81 -11.63 -16.09
C ARG A 231 15.44 -12.90 -16.69
N PRO A 232 16.35 -13.63 -16.01
CA PRO A 232 16.86 -14.91 -16.54
C PRO A 232 15.79 -15.98 -16.73
N HIS A 233 14.68 -15.90 -15.98
CA HIS A 233 13.58 -16.84 -16.09
C HIS A 233 12.49 -16.34 -17.03
N VAL A 234 12.09 -15.08 -16.89
CA VAL A 234 11.08 -14.43 -17.73
C VAL A 234 11.54 -13.02 -18.08
N PRO A 235 12.01 -12.78 -19.31
CA PRO A 235 12.44 -11.45 -19.73
C PRO A 235 11.26 -10.51 -19.92
N ASP A 236 11.50 -9.20 -19.94
CA ASP A 236 10.45 -8.17 -20.03
C ASP A 236 9.57 -8.36 -21.29
N VAL A 237 10.18 -8.74 -22.42
CA VAL A 237 9.44 -9.08 -23.66
C VAL A 237 8.45 -10.24 -23.49
N ALA A 238 8.72 -11.18 -22.58
CA ALA A 238 7.81 -12.29 -22.31
C ALA A 238 6.64 -11.87 -21.41
N LEU A 239 6.83 -10.89 -20.51
CA LEU A 239 5.73 -10.27 -19.78
C LEU A 239 4.76 -9.60 -20.77
N GLU A 240 5.31 -8.80 -21.69
CA GLU A 240 4.50 -8.09 -22.70
C GLU A 240 3.74 -9.03 -23.61
N ARG A 241 4.41 -10.07 -24.12
CA ARG A 241 3.76 -11.09 -24.96
C ARG A 241 2.68 -11.85 -24.21
N ALA A 242 2.88 -12.16 -22.92
CA ALA A 242 1.85 -12.81 -22.12
C ALA A 242 0.59 -11.94 -22.01
N GLU A 243 0.75 -10.63 -21.84
CA GLU A 243 -0.39 -9.70 -21.83
C GLU A 243 -1.08 -9.60 -23.19
N THR A 244 -0.32 -9.54 -24.28
CA THR A 244 -0.88 -9.56 -25.64
C THR A 244 -1.71 -10.83 -25.87
N LEU A 245 -1.19 -12.00 -25.46
CA LEU A 245 -1.91 -13.28 -25.61
C LEU A 245 -3.20 -13.32 -24.80
N VAL A 246 -3.22 -12.73 -23.60
CA VAL A 246 -4.46 -12.58 -22.82
C VAL A 246 -5.44 -11.70 -23.58
N ALA A 247 -5.02 -10.52 -24.03
CA ALA A 247 -5.88 -9.59 -24.76
C ALA A 247 -6.47 -10.19 -26.05
N GLU A 248 -5.78 -11.16 -26.67
CA GLU A 248 -6.25 -11.87 -27.87
C GLU A 248 -7.20 -13.04 -27.57
N ARG A 249 -7.13 -13.64 -26.39
CA ARG A 249 -7.72 -14.96 -26.12
C ARG A 249 -8.63 -15.04 -24.90
N VAL A 250 -8.69 -13.98 -24.10
CA VAL A 250 -9.50 -13.89 -22.88
C VAL A 250 -10.49 -12.76 -23.07
N ASP A 251 -11.78 -13.08 -23.04
CA ASP A 251 -12.85 -12.10 -23.34
C ASP A 251 -13.01 -11.07 -22.22
N ALA A 252 -13.08 -11.54 -20.97
CA ALA A 252 -13.26 -10.70 -19.80
C ALA A 252 -12.24 -11.07 -18.70
N PRO A 253 -10.99 -10.56 -18.78
CA PRO A 253 -10.00 -10.84 -17.75
C PRO A 253 -10.46 -10.23 -16.40
N PRO A 254 -10.23 -10.92 -15.27
CA PRO A 254 -10.71 -10.47 -13.96
C PRO A 254 -9.99 -9.22 -13.43
N THR A 255 -8.89 -8.85 -14.07
CA THR A 255 -8.07 -7.68 -13.78
C THR A 255 -7.10 -7.43 -14.94
N THR A 256 -6.37 -6.33 -14.89
CA THR A 256 -5.27 -6.03 -15.83
C THR A 256 -4.05 -5.49 -15.08
N PRO A 257 -2.81 -5.81 -15.52
CA PRO A 257 -2.45 -6.74 -16.60
C PRO A 257 -2.30 -8.19 -16.09
N VAL A 258 -3.22 -9.09 -16.47
CA VAL A 258 -3.21 -10.48 -15.95
C VAL A 258 -2.14 -11.36 -16.58
N GLY A 259 -1.79 -11.14 -17.86
CA GLY A 259 -0.73 -11.87 -18.53
C GLY A 259 0.64 -11.58 -17.92
N ARG A 260 0.93 -10.30 -17.64
CA ARG A 260 2.17 -9.90 -16.94
C ARG A 260 2.23 -10.50 -15.54
N LEU A 261 1.12 -10.48 -14.79
CA LEU A 261 1.05 -11.07 -13.45
C LEU A 261 1.36 -12.58 -13.46
N LEU A 262 0.76 -13.34 -14.39
CA LEU A 262 1.00 -14.79 -14.50
C LEU A 262 2.44 -15.10 -14.92
N ALA A 263 3.00 -14.33 -15.84
CA ALA A 263 4.38 -14.48 -16.28
C ALA A 263 5.38 -14.13 -15.17
N ALA A 264 5.12 -13.08 -14.40
CA ALA A 264 5.92 -12.75 -13.22
C ALA A 264 5.84 -13.85 -12.15
N ALA A 265 4.65 -14.38 -11.84
CA ALA A 265 4.50 -15.45 -10.86
C ALA A 265 5.22 -16.75 -11.27
N ALA A 266 5.24 -17.06 -12.56
CA ALA A 266 6.03 -18.18 -13.09
C ALA A 266 7.54 -17.94 -12.90
N ALA A 267 8.02 -16.70 -13.04
CA ALA A 267 9.40 -16.33 -12.76
C ALA A 267 9.75 -16.49 -11.27
N ASP A 268 8.82 -16.14 -10.37
CA ASP A 268 9.02 -16.28 -8.92
C ASP A 268 9.19 -17.74 -8.50
N VAL A 269 8.41 -18.65 -9.09
CA VAL A 269 8.56 -20.09 -8.85
C VAL A 269 9.91 -20.60 -9.35
N ARG A 270 10.32 -20.18 -10.55
CA ARG A 270 11.57 -20.65 -11.17
C ARG A 270 12.83 -20.09 -10.54
N SER A 271 12.77 -18.87 -10.00
CA SER A 271 13.85 -18.25 -9.24
C SER A 271 13.93 -18.72 -7.79
N GLY A 272 12.90 -19.42 -7.31
CA GLY A 272 12.79 -19.88 -5.92
C GLY A 272 12.27 -18.82 -4.94
N ALA A 273 11.83 -17.65 -5.43
CA ALA A 273 11.20 -16.61 -4.61
C ALA A 273 9.86 -17.07 -4.00
N SER A 274 9.13 -17.96 -4.69
CA SER A 274 7.96 -18.64 -4.16
C SER A 274 7.98 -20.13 -4.46
N ARG A 275 7.36 -20.93 -3.59
CA ARG A 275 7.18 -22.38 -3.85
C ARG A 275 6.06 -22.66 -4.85
N SER A 276 5.13 -21.73 -5.00
CA SER A 276 3.94 -21.91 -5.83
C SER A 276 3.34 -20.55 -6.22
N SER A 277 2.78 -20.50 -7.42
CA SER A 277 1.97 -19.39 -7.94
C SER A 277 0.47 -19.62 -7.75
N ALA A 278 0.06 -20.74 -7.14
CA ALA A 278 -1.35 -21.11 -6.93
C ALA A 278 -2.19 -19.97 -6.30
N PRO A 279 -1.71 -19.22 -5.29
CA PRO A 279 -2.48 -18.09 -4.75
C PRO A 279 -2.89 -17.05 -5.79
N LEU A 280 -2.09 -16.81 -6.84
CA LEU A 280 -2.47 -15.95 -7.95
C LEU A 280 -3.33 -16.69 -8.97
N VAL A 281 -2.89 -17.85 -9.43
CA VAL A 281 -3.57 -18.62 -10.47
C VAL A 281 -5.01 -18.96 -10.06
N ASP A 282 -5.21 -19.39 -8.82
CA ASP A 282 -6.53 -19.73 -8.30
C ASP A 282 -7.43 -18.51 -8.19
N TRP A 283 -6.86 -17.34 -7.84
CA TRP A 283 -7.62 -16.09 -7.75
C TRP A 283 -8.07 -15.59 -9.14
N VAL A 284 -7.18 -15.60 -10.13
CA VAL A 284 -7.53 -15.15 -11.50
C VAL A 284 -8.41 -16.16 -12.25
N ALA A 285 -8.50 -17.40 -11.78
CA ALA A 285 -9.28 -18.47 -12.41
C ALA A 285 -10.51 -18.88 -11.57
N ASP A 286 -10.87 -18.05 -10.59
CA ASP A 286 -12.03 -18.25 -9.72
C ASP A 286 -13.34 -18.12 -10.55
N PRO A 287 -14.25 -19.10 -10.48
CA PRO A 287 -15.52 -19.08 -11.23
C PRO A 287 -16.42 -17.87 -10.95
N VAL A 288 -16.24 -17.17 -9.83
CA VAL A 288 -16.97 -15.93 -9.52
C VAL A 288 -16.50 -14.76 -10.39
N ARG A 289 -15.26 -14.82 -10.92
CA ARG A 289 -14.63 -13.72 -11.68
C ARG A 289 -14.38 -14.04 -13.14
N THR A 290 -14.23 -15.31 -13.47
CA THR A 290 -13.71 -15.72 -14.77
C THR A 290 -14.47 -16.93 -15.29
N SER A 291 -14.84 -16.89 -16.57
CA SER A 291 -15.54 -17.99 -17.24
C SER A 291 -14.67 -19.26 -17.23
N ALA A 292 -15.29 -20.44 -17.36
CA ALA A 292 -14.54 -21.69 -17.39
C ALA A 292 -13.57 -21.78 -18.59
N GLU A 293 -13.94 -21.18 -19.72
CA GLU A 293 -13.13 -21.10 -20.93
C GLU A 293 -11.91 -20.20 -20.73
N ASP A 294 -12.12 -18.97 -20.27
CA ASP A 294 -11.04 -18.03 -19.96
C ASP A 294 -10.10 -18.57 -18.88
N ALA A 295 -10.65 -19.20 -17.84
CA ALA A 295 -9.87 -19.82 -16.78
C ALA A 295 -8.96 -20.93 -17.31
N ALA A 296 -9.41 -21.71 -18.29
CA ALA A 296 -8.59 -22.73 -18.94
C ALA A 296 -7.45 -22.10 -19.75
N VAL A 297 -7.71 -21.00 -20.45
CA VAL A 297 -6.68 -20.22 -21.19
C VAL A 297 -5.63 -19.66 -20.24
N LEU A 298 -6.04 -19.00 -19.15
CA LEU A 298 -5.13 -18.41 -18.16
C LEU A 298 -4.24 -19.46 -17.48
N ARG A 299 -4.82 -20.60 -17.07
CA ARG A 299 -4.03 -21.73 -16.51
C ARG A 299 -3.06 -22.29 -17.54
N GLY A 300 -3.52 -22.51 -18.78
CA GLY A 300 -2.67 -23.02 -19.86
C GLY A 300 -1.48 -22.10 -20.17
N LEU A 301 -1.71 -20.78 -20.19
CA LEU A 301 -0.66 -19.77 -20.35
C LEU A 301 0.35 -19.84 -19.20
N HIS A 302 -0.13 -19.85 -17.96
CA HIS A 302 0.73 -19.96 -16.78
C HIS A 302 1.58 -21.24 -16.78
N ASP A 303 0.98 -22.39 -17.12
CA ASP A 303 1.68 -23.68 -17.14
C ASP A 303 2.75 -23.73 -18.24
N HIS A 304 2.52 -23.05 -19.36
CA HIS A 304 3.51 -22.89 -20.42
C HIS A 304 4.70 -22.03 -19.93
N LEU A 305 4.41 -20.88 -19.34
CA LEU A 305 5.42 -19.96 -18.79
C LEU A 305 6.26 -20.62 -17.69
N SER A 306 5.62 -21.39 -16.80
CA SER A 306 6.28 -22.12 -15.72
C SER A 306 7.24 -23.20 -16.24
N ARG A 307 6.93 -23.83 -17.37
CA ARG A 307 7.78 -24.88 -17.98
C ARG A 307 8.89 -24.32 -18.88
N HIS A 308 8.60 -23.27 -19.63
CA HIS A 308 9.46 -22.84 -20.74
C HIS A 308 10.05 -21.44 -20.57
N GLY A 309 9.49 -20.58 -19.72
CA GLY A 309 9.97 -19.21 -19.51
C GLY A 309 9.72 -18.23 -20.64
N THR A 310 9.10 -18.68 -21.71
CA THR A 310 8.84 -17.89 -22.91
C THR A 310 7.44 -18.21 -23.41
N THR A 311 6.76 -17.25 -24.00
CA THR A 311 5.54 -17.46 -24.79
C THR A 311 5.96 -17.66 -26.25
N ARG A 312 5.91 -18.90 -26.76
CA ARG A 312 6.09 -19.16 -28.21
C ARG A 312 4.83 -18.81 -28.99
#